data_AF-A0A357MNP1-F1
#
_entry.id   AF-A0A357MNP1-F1
#
_cell.length_a   1.000
_cell.length_b   1.000
_cell.length_c   1.000
_cell.angle_alpha   90.00
_cell.angle_beta   90.00
_cell.angle_gamma   90.00
#
_symmetry.space_group_name_H-M   'P 1'
#
loop_
_entity.id
_entity.type
_entity.pdbx_description
1 polymer ?
#
loop_
_entity_poly.entity_id
_entity_poly.type
_entity_poly.pdbx_seq_one_letter_code
_entity_poly.pdbx_strand_id
1 'polypeptide(L)' 'MLGWALAFLAIALVAALFGFGDIASASAGIAQILFVIFLVLFIGTLIYRAVKS' A
#
# COMPACT_ATOMS: atom_id res chain seq x y z
N MET A 1 7.24 5.07 27.75
CA MET A 1 6.58 5.18 26.43
C MET A 1 7.26 6.22 25.53
N LEU A 2 7.53 7.44 26.00
CA LEU A 2 8.23 8.48 25.21
C LEU A 2 9.61 8.05 24.68
N GLY A 3 10.42 7.35 25.49
CA GLY A 3 11.74 6.86 25.06
C GLY A 3 11.67 5.83 23.92
N TRP A 4 10.65 4.96 23.93
CA TRP A 4 10.40 4.01 22.85
C TRP A 4 9.94 4.70 21.58
N ALA A 5 9.06 5.71 21.68
CA ALA A 5 8.62 6.50 20.53
C ALA A 5 9.78 7.24 19.84
N LEU A 6 10.69 7.83 20.62
CA LEU A 6 11.91 8.48 20.12
C LEU A 6 12.86 7.49 19.44
N ALA A 7 13.00 6.27 19.98
CA ALA A 7 13.79 5.22 19.35
C ALA A 7 13.20 4.79 17.99
N PHE A 8 11.88 4.59 17.91
CA PHE A 8 11.20 4.28 16.64
C PHE A 8 11.31 5.41 15.62
N LEU A 9 11.23 6.67 16.07
CA LEU A 9 11.43 7.84 15.21
C LEU A 9 12.84 7.87 14.62
N ALA A 10 13.87 7.59 15.44
CA ALA A 10 15.25 7.51 14.96
C ALA A 10 15.45 6.39 13.93
N ILE A 11 14.88 5.21 14.18
CA ILE A 11 14.94 4.08 13.24
C ILE A 11 14.24 4.43 11.91
N ALA A 12 13.09 5.09 11.96
CA ALA A 12 12.35 5.51 10.76
C ALA A 12 13.12 6.54 9.92
N LEU A 13 13.83 7.49 10.55
CA LEU A 13 14.67 8.47 9.85
C LEU A 13 15.91 7.82 9.23
N VAL A 14 16.55 6.92 9.97
CA VAL A 14 17.68 6.11 9.48
C VAL A 14 17.23 5.29 8.27
N ALA A 15 16.09 4.60 8.37
CA ALA A 15 15.49 3.91 7.25
C ALA A 15 15.24 4.84 6.05
N ALA A 16 14.60 5.99 6.25
CA ALA A 16 14.36 6.94 5.18
C ALA A 16 15.65 7.40 4.47
N LEU A 17 16.75 7.61 5.21
CA LEU A 17 18.07 7.96 4.64
C LEU A 17 18.75 6.79 3.91
N PHE A 18 18.65 5.58 4.45
CA PHE A 18 19.28 4.38 3.87
C PHE A 18 18.55 3.81 2.64
N GLY A 19 17.51 4.50 2.15
CA GLY A 19 16.99 4.22 0.82
C GLY A 19 15.88 3.17 0.76
N PHE A 20 15.08 2.99 1.83
CA PHE A 20 13.81 2.24 1.70
C PHE A 20 12.85 2.87 0.67
N GLY A 21 13.18 4.04 0.09
CA GLY A 21 12.52 4.59 -1.09
C GLY A 21 12.54 3.68 -2.32
N ASP A 22 13.60 2.88 -2.52
CA ASP A 22 13.67 1.92 -3.64
C ASP A 22 12.71 0.73 -3.44
N ILE A 23 12.56 0.27 -2.20
CA ILE A 23 11.57 -0.77 -1.87
C ILE A 23 10.16 -0.19 -1.95
N ALA A 24 9.98 1.08 -1.56
CA ALA A 24 8.70 1.77 -1.70
C ALA A 24 8.29 1.95 -3.17
N SER A 25 9.23 2.24 -4.07
CA SER A 25 8.96 2.36 -5.51
C SER A 25 8.62 1.01 -6.15
N ALA A 26 9.37 -0.05 -5.83
CA ALA A 26 9.06 -1.41 -6.27
C ALA A 26 7.70 -1.90 -5.75
N SER A 27 7.39 -1.60 -4.48
CA SER A 27 6.09 -1.93 -3.87
C SER A 27 4.95 -1.12 -4.48
N ALA A 28 5.18 0.13 -4.86
CA ALA A 28 4.18 0.96 -5.53
C ALA A 28 3.75 0.37 -6.87
N GLY A 29 4.69 -0.19 -7.65
CA GLY A 29 4.37 -0.88 -8.91
C GLY A 29 3.47 -2.11 -8.69
N ILE A 30 3.78 -2.94 -7.68
CA ILE A 30 2.95 -4.11 -7.35
C ILE A 30 1.56 -3.68 -6.85
N ALA A 31 1.48 -2.62 -6.04
CA ALA A 31 0.23 -2.08 -5.53
C ALA A 31 -0.69 -1.58 -6.66
N GLN A 32 -0.14 -0.95 -7.70
CA GLN A 32 -0.90 -0.51 -8.87
C GLN A 32 -1.56 -1.69 -9.60
N ILE A 33 -0.82 -2.79 -9.80
CA ILE A 33 -1.35 -4.00 -10.46
C ILE A 33 -2.52 -4.58 -9.65
N LEU A 34 -2.34 -4.74 -8.33
CA LEU A 34 -3.39 -5.22 -7.44
C LEU A 34 -4.62 -4.30 -7.42
N PHE A 35 -4.42 -2.99 -7.46
CA PHE A 35 -5.50 -2.01 -7.52
C PHE A 35 -6.34 -2.17 -8.79
N VAL A 36 -5.71 -2.37 -9.95
CA VAL A 36 -6.42 -2.59 -11.22
C VAL A 36 -7.20 -3.91 -11.19
N ILE A 37 -6.59 -5.00 -10.68
CA ILE A 37 -7.29 -6.29 -10.53
C ILE A 37 -8.51 -6.13 -9.63
N PHE A 38 -8.35 -5.47 -8.48
CA PHE A 38 -9.44 -5.18 -7.56
C PHE A 38 -10.54 -4.37 -8.24
N LEU A 39 -10.19 -3.33 -9.00
CA LEU A 39 -11.15 -2.48 -9.69
C LEU A 39 -11.97 -3.27 -10.72
N VAL A 40 -11.33 -4.14 -11.49
CA VAL A 40 -12.03 -5.01 -12.47
C VAL A 40 -13.00 -5.95 -11.76
N LEU A 41 -12.56 -6.63 -10.70
CA LEU A 41 -13.42 -7.52 -9.92
C LEU A 41 -14.56 -6.77 -9.21
N PHE A 42 -14.28 -5.58 -8.70
CA PHE A 42 -15.25 -4.73 -8.04
C PHE A 42 -16.36 -4.29 -9.02
N ILE A 43 -15.96 -3.78 -10.19
CA ILE A 43 -16.91 -3.41 -11.26
C ILE A 43 -17.69 -4.64 -11.73
N GLY A 44 -17.02 -5.77 -11.96
CA GLY A 44 -17.69 -7.02 -12.35
C GLY A 44 -18.74 -7.48 -11.33
N THR A 45 -18.40 -7.38 -10.03
CA THR A 45 -19.33 -7.69 -8.94
C THR A 45 -20.50 -6.70 -8.89
N LEU A 46 -20.24 -5.40 -9.09
CA LEU A 46 -21.27 -4.35 -9.14
C LEU A 46 -22.26 -4.60 -10.28
N ILE A 47 -21.77 -4.91 -11.47
CA ILE A 47 -22.59 -5.22 -12.65
C ILE A 47 -23.39 -6.49 -12.39
N TYR A 48 -22.76 -7.56 -11.90
CA TYR A 48 -23.45 -8.81 -11.57
C TYR A 48 -24.60 -8.59 -10.57
N ARG A 49 -24.37 -7.78 -9.53
CA ARG A 49 -25.42 -7.42 -8.56
C ARG A 49 -26.52 -6.57 -9.19
N ALA A 50 -26.16 -5.59 -10.02
CA ALA A 50 -27.13 -4.72 -10.70
C ALA A 50 -28.01 -5.47 -11.71
N VAL A 51 -27.48 -6.49 -12.40
CA VAL A 51 -28.23 -7.31 -13.36
C VAL A 51 -29.09 -8.38 -12.69
N LYS A 52 -28.66 -8.88 -11.52
CA LYS A 52 -29.42 -9.89 -10.73
C LYS A 52 -30.41 -9.26 -9.72
N SER A 53 -30.49 -7.93 -9.66
CA SER A 53 -31.52 -7.19 -8.90
C SER A 53 -32.76 -6.98 -9.78
#